data_AF-A0A1S2M8G2-F1
#
_entry.id   AF-A0A1S2M8G2-F1
#
_cell.length_a   1.000
_cell.length_b   1.000
_cell.length_c   1.000
_cell.angle_alpha   90.00
_cell.angle_beta   90.00
_cell.angle_gamma   90.00
#
_symmetry.space_group_name_H-M   'P 1'
#
loop_
_entity.id
_entity.type
_entity.pdbx_description
1 polymer ?
#
loop_
_entity_poly.entity_id
_entity_poly.type
_entity_poly.pdbx_seq_one_letter_code
_entity_poly.pdbx_strand_id
1 'polypeptide(L)'
;MKNYIRLIIGFLLIIYPTIAGAEIEGYDIVSQNNKENITLYGKKMNGLYRGFKIDFKGGIYTRPFWNSETNPTYAPLIFYIDINKDKKEELIITLTTGYGTGLLWEEVHVFDTLDNRLNVNEVIVDNPLAIILKNVKTKLSNEEAEIRIGDKEYKVDITTFEIKPENLFDDIGFGSIIDYEVINNKLMVRVSGQITPAMFIEDIIITYEYRDKMYQAKVIKFIKDIDKTPFYGPIKH
;
A
#
# COMPACT_ATOMS: atom_id res chain seq x y z
N MET A 1 31.91 71.37 -8.62
CA MET A 1 31.19 70.76 -7.47
C MET A 1 30.70 69.39 -7.89
N LYS A 2 31.14 68.33 -7.21
CA LYS A 2 30.82 66.92 -7.50
C LYS A 2 29.41 66.60 -6.98
N ASN A 3 28.50 66.19 -7.86
CA ASN A 3 27.21 65.63 -7.44
C ASN A 3 27.30 64.10 -7.51
N TYR A 4 27.29 63.48 -6.34
CA TYR A 4 27.27 62.03 -6.19
C TYR A 4 25.87 61.47 -6.44
N ILE A 5 25.79 60.52 -7.37
CA ILE A 5 24.65 59.62 -7.57
C ILE A 5 24.55 58.73 -6.33
N ARG A 6 23.41 58.75 -5.63
CA ARG A 6 23.07 57.74 -4.62
C ARG A 6 22.14 56.72 -5.27
N LEU A 7 22.68 55.54 -5.57
CA LEU A 7 21.92 54.36 -5.94
C LEU A 7 21.43 53.70 -4.64
N ILE A 8 20.13 53.72 -4.39
CA ILE A 8 19.54 52.96 -3.27
C ILE A 8 19.20 51.57 -3.81
N ILE A 9 20.04 50.58 -3.48
CA ILE A 9 19.76 49.18 -3.72
C ILE A 9 18.79 48.72 -2.62
N GLY A 10 17.52 48.61 -2.97
CA GLY A 10 16.52 47.97 -2.12
C GLY A 10 16.76 46.47 -2.10
N PHE A 11 17.12 45.93 -0.95
CA PHE A 11 17.10 44.49 -0.70
C PHE A 11 15.65 44.02 -0.72
N LEU A 12 15.23 43.37 -1.82
CA LEU A 12 13.98 42.60 -1.83
C LEU A 12 14.22 41.36 -0.97
N LEU A 13 13.69 41.37 0.25
CA LEU A 13 13.54 40.16 1.06
C LEU A 13 12.54 39.25 0.34
N ILE A 14 13.06 38.28 -0.41
CA ILE A 14 12.27 37.14 -0.90
C ILE A 14 11.99 36.29 0.32
N ILE A 15 10.84 36.55 0.94
CA ILE A 15 10.27 35.66 1.95
C ILE A 15 9.86 34.41 1.17
N TYR A 16 10.65 33.35 1.27
CA TYR A 16 10.15 32.03 0.87
C TYR A 16 8.93 31.75 1.75
N PRO A 17 7.73 31.48 1.20
CA PRO A 17 6.65 31.01 2.02
C PRO A 17 7.12 29.70 2.63
N THR A 18 7.34 29.70 3.94
CA THR A 18 7.25 28.47 4.71
C THR A 18 5.88 27.90 4.39
N ILE A 19 5.83 26.79 3.65
CA ILE A 19 4.60 26.05 3.42
C ILE A 19 4.19 25.54 4.79
N ALA A 20 3.45 26.37 5.53
CA ALA A 20 2.68 25.93 6.66
C ALA A 20 1.64 24.98 6.05
N GLY A 21 1.91 23.67 6.11
CA GLY A 21 0.90 22.67 5.82
C GLY A 21 -0.34 23.06 6.61
N ALA A 22 -1.46 23.24 5.94
CA ALA A 22 -2.67 23.72 6.60
C ALA A 22 -3.02 22.72 7.70
N GLU A 23 -2.85 23.10 8.96
CA GLU A 23 -3.34 22.30 10.07
C GLU A 23 -4.86 22.34 10.01
N ILE A 24 -5.48 21.17 9.78
CA ILE A 24 -6.93 21.04 9.79
C ILE A 24 -7.31 20.80 11.25
N GLU A 25 -7.96 21.77 11.87
CA GLU A 25 -8.35 21.71 13.29
C GLU A 25 -9.03 20.37 13.64
N GLY A 26 -8.49 19.68 14.65
CA GLY A 26 -8.98 18.39 15.12
C GLY A 26 -8.58 17.19 14.26
N TYR A 27 -7.59 17.33 13.38
CA TYR A 27 -7.00 16.25 12.60
C TYR A 27 -5.48 16.20 12.80
N ASP A 28 -4.93 14.99 12.84
CA ASP A 28 -3.49 14.75 12.82
C ASP A 28 -3.03 14.56 11.37
N ILE A 29 -1.79 14.93 11.08
CA ILE A 29 -1.09 14.48 9.88
C ILE A 29 -0.69 13.02 10.08
N VAL A 30 -1.22 12.14 9.24
CA VAL A 30 -1.02 10.69 9.34
C VAL A 30 0.07 10.21 8.38
N SER A 31 0.18 10.85 7.21
CA SER A 31 1.26 10.58 6.24
C SER A 31 1.41 11.75 5.26
N GLN A 32 2.60 11.89 4.66
CA GLN A 32 2.91 12.98 3.73
C GLN A 32 3.83 12.52 2.60
N ASN A 33 3.53 13.00 1.40
CA ASN A 33 4.47 13.06 0.29
C ASN A 33 4.86 14.53 0.07
N ASN A 34 5.94 14.95 0.71
CA ASN A 34 6.42 16.33 0.67
C ASN A 34 6.88 16.78 -0.73
N LYS A 35 7.38 15.85 -1.56
CA LYS A 35 7.85 16.16 -2.92
C LYS A 35 6.69 16.60 -3.82
N GLU A 36 5.54 15.95 -3.65
CA GLU A 36 4.37 16.15 -4.51
C GLU A 36 3.29 17.04 -3.85
N ASN A 37 3.56 17.56 -2.65
CA ASN A 37 2.64 18.36 -1.84
C ASN A 37 1.28 17.65 -1.61
N ILE A 38 1.36 16.44 -1.06
CA ILE A 38 0.20 15.61 -0.71
C ILE A 38 0.26 15.27 0.76
N THR A 39 -0.79 15.59 1.51
CA THR A 39 -0.90 15.28 2.94
C THR A 39 -2.16 14.48 3.22
N LEU A 40 -2.01 13.39 3.97
CA LEU A 40 -3.11 12.59 4.49
C LEU A 40 -3.33 12.94 5.96
N TYR A 41 -4.56 13.32 6.28
CA TYR A 41 -5.00 13.67 7.62
C TYR A 41 -6.00 12.64 8.14
N GLY A 42 -5.99 12.41 9.45
CA GLY A 42 -6.92 11.50 10.12
C GLY A 42 -7.25 11.97 11.54
N LYS A 43 -8.42 11.59 12.03
CA LYS A 43 -8.83 11.84 13.42
C LYS A 43 -8.51 10.63 14.26
N LYS A 44 -7.76 10.81 15.34
CA LYS A 44 -7.53 9.74 16.31
C LYS A 44 -8.78 9.51 17.16
N MET A 45 -9.39 8.34 17.01
CA MET A 45 -10.62 7.95 17.69
C MET A 45 -10.56 6.46 18.07
N ASN A 46 -10.67 6.17 19.36
CA ASN A 46 -10.67 4.79 19.90
C ASN A 46 -9.44 3.95 19.45
N GLY A 47 -8.25 4.54 19.44
CA GLY A 47 -7.00 3.85 19.06
C GLY A 47 -6.74 3.76 17.55
N LEU A 48 -7.66 4.21 16.71
CA LEU A 48 -7.54 4.20 15.24
C LEU A 48 -7.60 5.63 14.68
N TYR A 49 -7.02 5.82 13.50
CA TYR A 49 -7.33 6.97 12.65
C TYR A 49 -8.62 6.70 11.88
N ARG A 50 -9.49 7.71 11.84
CA ARG A 50 -10.79 7.67 11.14
C ARG A 50 -11.10 9.02 10.50
N GLY A 51 -12.11 9.03 9.64
CA GLY A 51 -12.67 10.27 9.09
C GLY A 51 -11.67 11.04 8.24
N PHE A 52 -10.93 10.35 7.39
CA PHE A 52 -9.75 10.89 6.70
C PHE A 52 -10.03 12.10 5.80
N LYS A 53 -8.99 12.91 5.59
CA LYS A 53 -8.94 13.94 4.57
C LYS A 53 -7.64 13.86 3.80
N ILE A 54 -7.72 14.02 2.49
CA ILE A 54 -6.57 14.12 1.60
C ILE A 54 -6.46 15.60 1.21
N ASP A 55 -5.36 16.26 1.56
CA ASP A 55 -4.93 17.48 0.87
C ASP A 55 -4.08 17.06 -0.32
N PHE A 56 -4.69 17.17 -1.50
CA PHE A 56 -4.03 16.90 -2.77
C PHE A 56 -3.83 18.22 -3.49
N LYS A 57 -2.59 18.72 -3.46
CA LYS A 57 -2.17 19.95 -4.16
C LYS A 57 -3.05 21.16 -3.82
N GLY A 58 -3.49 21.29 -2.57
CA GLY A 58 -4.32 22.38 -2.05
C GLY A 58 -5.83 22.11 -2.11
N GLY A 59 -6.27 21.01 -2.74
CA GLY A 59 -7.66 20.56 -2.73
C GLY A 59 -7.91 19.56 -1.62
N ILE A 60 -8.96 19.78 -0.81
CA ILE A 60 -9.33 18.88 0.30
C ILE A 60 -10.42 17.89 -0.12
N TYR A 61 -10.14 16.59 0.02
CA TYR A 61 -11.06 15.49 -0.29
C TYR A 61 -11.32 14.65 0.96
N THR A 62 -12.59 14.42 1.32
CA THR A 62 -12.97 13.71 2.56
C THR A 62 -13.23 12.23 2.30
N ARG A 63 -12.77 11.36 3.20
CA ARG A 63 -12.95 9.91 3.19
C ARG A 63 -13.44 9.43 4.57
N PRO A 64 -14.75 9.55 4.83
CA PRO A 64 -15.28 9.39 6.19
C PRO A 64 -15.22 7.94 6.70
N PHE A 65 -15.20 6.96 5.79
CA PHE A 65 -15.26 5.53 6.11
C PHE A 65 -13.91 4.83 6.15
N TRP A 66 -12.83 5.53 5.80
CA TRP A 66 -11.47 5.01 5.90
C TRP A 66 -11.05 4.86 7.35
N ASN A 67 -10.24 3.84 7.61
CA ASN A 67 -9.73 3.50 8.93
C ASN A 67 -8.24 3.14 8.77
N SER A 68 -7.43 3.51 9.76
CA SER A 68 -6.04 3.05 9.80
C SER A 68 -5.58 2.94 11.25
N GLU A 69 -4.56 2.11 11.46
CA GLU A 69 -3.84 1.98 12.71
C GLU A 69 -3.08 3.27 13.04
N THR A 70 -2.90 3.52 14.34
CA THR A 70 -2.24 4.75 14.83
C THR A 70 -0.75 4.57 15.14
N ASN A 71 -0.23 3.36 14.98
CA ASN A 71 1.18 3.06 15.20
C ASN A 71 2.03 3.64 14.06
N PRO A 72 2.98 4.56 14.33
CA PRO A 72 3.79 5.20 13.29
C PRO A 72 4.62 4.24 12.43
N THR A 73 4.97 3.05 12.95
CA THR A 73 5.68 2.01 12.18
C THR A 73 4.85 1.50 11.01
N TYR A 74 3.52 1.53 11.16
CA TYR A 74 2.54 1.07 10.16
C TYR A 74 1.73 2.25 9.60
N ALA A 75 2.35 3.43 9.54
CA ALA A 75 1.72 4.61 8.98
C ALA A 75 1.35 4.37 7.50
N PRO A 76 0.20 4.91 7.05
CA PRO A 76 -0.17 4.91 5.64
C PRO A 76 0.93 5.35 4.68
N LEU A 77 0.99 4.71 3.50
CA LEU A 77 1.91 5.12 2.44
C LEU A 77 1.16 5.90 1.37
N ILE A 78 1.87 6.84 0.74
CA ILE A 78 1.35 7.68 -0.34
C ILE A 78 2.29 7.60 -1.53
N PHE A 79 1.78 7.08 -2.65
CA PHE A 79 2.48 7.06 -3.92
C PHE A 79 1.76 7.98 -4.91
N TYR A 80 2.52 8.72 -5.71
CA TYR A 80 2.01 9.53 -6.80
C TYR A 80 2.85 9.25 -8.05
N ILE A 81 2.36 8.33 -8.88
CA ILE A 81 3.14 7.75 -9.97
C ILE A 81 2.22 7.15 -11.04
N ASP A 82 2.63 7.24 -12.30
CA ASP A 82 1.94 6.61 -13.43
C ASP A 82 2.10 5.09 -13.37
N ILE A 83 1.01 4.37 -13.06
CA ILE A 83 0.95 2.90 -13.02
C ILE A 83 0.11 2.30 -14.16
N ASN A 84 -0.69 3.11 -14.86
CA ASN A 84 -1.52 2.66 -15.99
C ASN A 84 -0.88 2.93 -17.37
N LYS A 85 0.24 3.67 -17.42
CA LYS A 85 1.04 4.07 -18.59
C LYS A 85 0.37 5.05 -19.53
N ASP A 86 -0.55 5.87 -19.03
CA ASP A 86 -1.20 6.93 -19.80
C ASP A 86 -0.44 8.28 -19.77
N LYS A 87 0.71 8.32 -19.08
CA LYS A 87 1.56 9.49 -18.82
C LYS A 87 0.98 10.49 -17.82
N LYS A 88 0.01 10.08 -17.01
CA LYS A 88 -0.49 10.82 -15.86
C LYS A 88 -0.28 9.99 -14.62
N GLU A 89 0.02 10.65 -13.52
CA GLU A 89 0.20 9.98 -12.25
C GLU A 89 -1.14 9.68 -11.57
N GLU A 90 -1.25 8.49 -11.02
CA GLU A 90 -2.31 8.12 -10.08
C GLU A 90 -1.88 8.43 -8.65
N LEU A 91 -2.84 8.81 -7.80
CA LEU A 91 -2.64 8.81 -6.35
C LEU A 91 -3.00 7.42 -5.81
N ILE A 92 -2.03 6.76 -5.17
CA ILE A 92 -2.22 5.50 -4.46
C ILE A 92 -1.98 5.75 -2.96
N ILE A 93 -2.93 5.34 -2.12
CA ILE A 93 -2.80 5.38 -0.67
C ILE A 93 -3.01 3.98 -0.14
N THR A 94 -2.08 3.49 0.68
CA THR A 94 -2.25 2.25 1.44
C THR A 94 -2.55 2.59 2.90
N LEU A 95 -3.55 1.93 3.48
CA LEU A 95 -3.94 2.09 4.88
C LEU A 95 -3.75 0.76 5.61
N THR A 96 -3.01 0.77 6.71
CA THR A 96 -2.92 -0.39 7.61
C THR A 96 -4.17 -0.45 8.47
N THR A 97 -5.03 -1.45 8.28
CA THR A 97 -6.28 -1.63 9.05
C THR A 97 -6.15 -2.62 10.21
N GLY A 98 -5.04 -3.35 10.26
CA GLY A 98 -4.65 -4.19 11.39
C GLY A 98 -3.21 -4.68 11.26
N TYR A 99 -2.53 -4.88 12.39
CA TYR A 99 -1.19 -5.46 12.43
C TYR A 99 -0.97 -6.29 13.69
N GLY A 100 0.02 -7.19 13.66
CA GLY A 100 0.44 -8.00 14.80
C GLY A 100 1.43 -9.09 14.39
N THR A 101 1.77 -9.97 15.32
CA THR A 101 2.60 -11.14 15.00
C THR A 101 1.85 -12.04 14.02
N GLY A 102 2.37 -12.15 12.79
CA GLY A 102 1.73 -12.93 11.72
C GLY A 102 0.45 -12.29 11.17
N LEU A 103 0.23 -10.99 11.40
CA LEU A 103 -0.92 -10.27 10.86
C LEU A 103 -0.51 -8.92 10.30
N LEU A 104 -0.90 -8.65 9.06
CA LEU A 104 -0.83 -7.35 8.42
C LEU A 104 -2.00 -7.23 7.45
N TRP A 105 -2.90 -6.30 7.70
CA TRP A 105 -4.01 -6.01 6.82
C TRP A 105 -3.86 -4.63 6.27
N GLU A 106 -3.72 -4.54 4.96
CA GLU A 106 -3.72 -3.29 4.24
C GLU A 106 -4.90 -3.19 3.27
N GLU A 107 -5.43 -1.98 3.14
CA GLU A 107 -6.35 -1.57 2.09
C GLU A 107 -5.63 -0.61 1.14
N VAL A 108 -5.87 -0.74 -0.16
CA VAL A 108 -5.33 0.18 -1.17
C VAL A 108 -6.44 1.00 -1.79
N HIS A 109 -6.18 2.28 -1.95
CA HIS A 109 -7.07 3.24 -2.61
C HIS A 109 -6.35 3.90 -3.77
N VAL A 110 -6.94 3.86 -4.96
CA VAL A 110 -6.35 4.42 -6.18
C VAL A 110 -7.27 5.48 -6.76
N PHE A 111 -6.69 6.59 -7.20
CA PHE A 111 -7.41 7.68 -7.83
C PHE A 111 -6.70 8.15 -9.10
N ASP A 112 -7.47 8.30 -10.16
CA ASP A 112 -7.05 9.07 -11.33
C ASP A 112 -6.90 10.55 -10.94
N THR A 113 -5.95 11.23 -11.58
CA THR A 113 -5.76 12.67 -11.41
C THR A 113 -5.89 13.43 -12.73
N LEU A 114 -6.48 14.62 -12.66
CA LEU A 114 -6.64 15.50 -13.81
C LEU A 114 -6.44 16.95 -13.38
N ASP A 115 -5.52 17.66 -14.03
CA ASP A 115 -5.26 19.09 -13.79
C ASP A 115 -5.07 19.44 -12.31
N ASN A 116 -4.24 18.66 -11.60
CA ASN A 116 -3.99 18.77 -10.16
C ASN A 116 -5.24 18.60 -9.28
N ARG A 117 -6.25 17.89 -9.76
CA ARG A 117 -7.43 17.48 -9.00
C ARG A 117 -7.52 15.96 -8.91
N LEU A 118 -8.05 15.51 -7.78
CA LEU A 118 -8.36 14.11 -7.56
C LEU A 118 -9.73 13.80 -8.16
N ASN A 119 -9.87 12.67 -8.84
CA ASN A 119 -11.20 12.16 -9.15
C ASN A 119 -11.96 11.89 -7.84
N VAL A 120 -13.24 12.23 -7.80
CA VAL A 120 -14.08 11.99 -6.63
C VAL A 120 -14.26 10.50 -6.39
N ASN A 121 -14.33 9.72 -7.48
CA ASN A 121 -14.49 8.29 -7.43
C ASN A 121 -13.14 7.57 -7.38
N GLU A 122 -13.05 6.60 -6.49
CA GLU A 122 -11.95 5.64 -6.45
C GLU A 122 -11.99 4.74 -7.67
N VAL A 123 -10.81 4.45 -8.22
CA VAL A 123 -10.63 3.38 -9.18
C VAL A 123 -10.65 2.07 -8.42
N ILE A 124 -11.50 1.15 -8.84
CA ILE A 124 -11.65 -0.15 -8.18
C ILE A 124 -10.36 -0.96 -8.37
N VAL A 125 -9.90 -1.61 -7.31
CA VAL A 125 -8.84 -2.63 -7.33
C VAL A 125 -9.48 -3.96 -6.97
N ASP A 126 -9.28 -4.99 -7.79
CA ASP A 126 -9.80 -6.33 -7.51
C ASP A 126 -9.29 -6.84 -6.16
N ASN A 127 -10.18 -7.46 -5.38
CA ASN A 127 -9.80 -8.00 -4.08
C ASN A 127 -8.81 -9.18 -4.25
N PRO A 128 -7.65 -9.16 -3.56
CA PRO A 128 -6.62 -10.18 -3.74
C PRO A 128 -7.06 -11.57 -3.29
N LEU A 129 -7.88 -11.68 -2.24
CA LEU A 129 -8.40 -12.96 -1.78
C LEU A 129 -9.40 -13.56 -2.77
N ALA A 130 -10.23 -12.73 -3.39
CA ALA A 130 -11.12 -13.18 -4.47
C ALA A 130 -10.33 -13.65 -5.70
N ILE A 131 -9.23 -12.96 -6.04
CA ILE A 131 -8.30 -13.40 -7.09
C ILE A 131 -7.68 -14.75 -6.73
N ILE A 132 -7.19 -14.94 -5.51
CA ILE A 132 -6.58 -16.20 -5.06
C ILE A 132 -7.60 -17.33 -5.10
N LEU A 133 -8.78 -17.15 -4.49
CA LEU A 133 -9.84 -18.15 -4.46
C LEU A 133 -10.25 -18.64 -5.86
N LYS A 134 -10.27 -17.73 -6.84
CA LYS A 134 -10.65 -18.06 -8.22
C LYS A 134 -9.54 -18.77 -9.01
N ASN A 135 -8.27 -18.41 -8.77
CA ASN A 135 -7.16 -18.76 -9.68
C ASN A 135 -6.14 -19.74 -9.08
N VAL A 136 -6.17 -19.95 -7.77
CA VAL A 136 -5.18 -20.74 -7.03
C VAL A 136 -5.88 -21.95 -6.43
N LYS A 137 -5.31 -23.13 -6.64
CA LYS A 137 -5.77 -24.36 -5.99
C LYS A 137 -4.71 -24.84 -5.02
N THR A 138 -5.14 -25.29 -3.87
CA THR A 138 -4.26 -25.69 -2.77
C THR A 138 -4.59 -27.09 -2.30
N LYS A 139 -3.59 -27.74 -1.72
CA LYS A 139 -3.75 -28.95 -0.93
C LYS A 139 -2.65 -28.97 0.12
N LEU A 140 -3.04 -29.27 1.35
CA LEU A 140 -2.12 -29.37 2.47
C LEU A 140 -2.14 -30.81 3.03
N SER A 141 -0.96 -31.32 3.35
CA SER A 141 -0.76 -32.60 4.01
C SER A 141 0.28 -32.43 5.11
N ASN A 142 0.51 -33.46 5.93
CA ASN A 142 1.51 -33.41 7.01
C ASN A 142 2.96 -33.25 6.51
N GLU A 143 3.21 -33.51 5.22
CA GLU A 143 4.56 -33.52 4.63
C GLU A 143 4.75 -32.42 3.60
N GLU A 144 3.71 -32.09 2.85
CA GLU A 144 3.80 -31.21 1.70
C GLU A 144 2.62 -30.23 1.61
N ALA A 145 2.93 -29.00 1.23
CA ALA A 145 1.97 -28.00 0.75
C ALA A 145 2.06 -27.89 -0.79
N GLU A 146 0.95 -28.13 -1.47
CA GLU A 146 0.81 -28.08 -2.92
C GLU A 146 0.01 -26.82 -3.32
N ILE A 147 0.55 -26.03 -4.25
CA ILE A 147 -0.08 -24.83 -4.80
C ILE A 147 -0.08 -24.92 -6.31
N ARG A 148 -1.24 -24.71 -6.94
CA ARG A 148 -1.38 -24.69 -8.39
C ARG A 148 -1.96 -23.39 -8.88
N ILE A 149 -1.27 -22.75 -9.83
CA ILE A 149 -1.65 -21.47 -10.46
C ILE A 149 -1.64 -21.68 -11.97
N GLY A 150 -2.84 -21.78 -12.57
CA GLY A 150 -2.97 -22.23 -13.96
C GLY A 150 -2.38 -23.64 -14.16
N ASP A 151 -1.41 -23.74 -15.06
CA ASP A 151 -0.70 -25.00 -15.37
C ASP A 151 0.58 -25.20 -14.54
N LYS A 152 0.94 -24.24 -13.66
CA LYS A 152 2.13 -24.33 -12.82
C LYS A 152 1.78 -24.94 -11.48
N GLU A 153 2.57 -25.91 -11.06
CA GLU A 153 2.46 -26.58 -9.77
C GLU A 153 3.70 -26.30 -8.94
N TYR A 154 3.48 -26.01 -7.66
CA TYR A 154 4.51 -25.70 -6.68
C TYR A 154 4.30 -26.62 -5.48
N LYS A 155 5.37 -27.27 -5.07
CA LYS A 155 5.42 -28.12 -3.88
C LYS A 155 6.40 -27.54 -2.88
N VAL A 156 5.99 -27.48 -1.62
CA VAL A 156 6.82 -27.04 -0.50
C VAL A 156 6.84 -28.18 0.51
N ASP A 157 8.04 -28.69 0.80
CA ASP A 157 8.26 -29.63 1.90
C ASP A 157 8.10 -28.88 3.22
N ILE A 158 7.13 -29.30 4.04
CA ILE A 158 6.85 -28.67 5.33
C ILE A 158 7.37 -29.50 6.50
N THR A 159 7.98 -30.67 6.25
CA THR A 159 8.53 -31.54 7.31
C THR A 159 9.68 -30.85 8.06
N THR A 160 10.38 -29.93 7.39
CA THR A 160 11.46 -29.12 7.97
C THR A 160 11.01 -28.20 9.09
N PHE A 161 9.70 -27.94 9.20
CA PHE A 161 9.12 -27.11 10.26
C PHE A 161 8.73 -27.90 11.52
N GLU A 162 8.87 -29.23 11.51
CA GLU A 162 8.55 -30.12 12.65
C GLU A 162 7.15 -29.88 13.25
N ILE A 163 6.17 -29.60 12.37
CA ILE A 163 4.80 -29.27 12.75
C ILE A 163 4.09 -30.52 13.27
N LYS A 164 3.47 -30.41 14.45
CA LYS A 164 2.57 -31.47 14.91
C LYS A 164 1.30 -31.48 14.06
N PRO A 165 0.82 -32.64 13.57
CA PRO A 165 -0.36 -32.71 12.70
C PRO A 165 -1.59 -31.99 13.25
N GLU A 166 -1.82 -32.00 14.56
CA GLU A 166 -2.96 -31.32 15.21
C GLU A 166 -2.91 -29.78 15.15
N ASN A 167 -1.75 -29.20 14.86
CA ASN A 167 -1.56 -27.75 14.72
C ASN A 167 -1.62 -27.29 13.25
N LEU A 168 -1.65 -28.24 12.31
CA LEU A 168 -1.75 -27.97 10.89
C LEU A 168 -3.19 -27.61 10.53
N PHE A 169 -3.36 -26.63 9.66
CA PHE A 169 -4.67 -26.31 9.09
C PHE A 169 -5.15 -27.39 8.12
N ASP A 170 -6.45 -27.39 7.83
CA ASP A 170 -7.04 -28.31 6.85
C ASP A 170 -6.58 -28.00 5.41
N ASP A 171 -6.24 -26.74 5.13
CA ASP A 171 -5.67 -26.27 3.87
C ASP A 171 -4.82 -25.02 4.10
N ILE A 172 -4.13 -24.55 3.07
CA ILE A 172 -3.35 -23.32 3.09
C ILE A 172 -4.30 -22.12 3.22
N GLY A 173 -4.19 -21.38 4.32
CA GLY A 173 -4.94 -20.17 4.58
C GLY A 173 -4.30 -18.94 3.91
N PHE A 174 -5.14 -18.00 3.47
CA PHE A 174 -4.71 -16.71 2.95
C PHE A 174 -5.49 -15.58 3.62
N GLY A 175 -4.83 -14.44 3.85
CA GLY A 175 -5.47 -13.21 4.32
C GLY A 175 -5.05 -12.74 5.71
N SER A 176 -4.15 -13.44 6.39
CA SER A 176 -3.50 -12.91 7.61
C SER A 176 -2.48 -11.83 7.27
N ILE A 177 -1.77 -11.96 6.15
CA ILE A 177 -0.88 -10.93 5.60
C ILE A 177 -1.39 -10.55 4.21
N ILE A 178 -1.79 -9.29 4.04
CA ILE A 178 -2.13 -8.62 2.80
C ILE A 178 -1.37 -7.30 2.82
N ASP A 179 -0.36 -7.19 1.96
CA ASP A 179 0.63 -6.12 1.99
C ASP A 179 0.76 -5.55 0.57
N TYR A 180 0.46 -4.27 0.39
CA TYR A 180 0.43 -3.59 -0.90
C TYR A 180 1.66 -2.73 -1.10
N GLU A 181 2.26 -2.84 -2.29
CA GLU A 181 3.43 -2.06 -2.66
C GLU A 181 3.33 -1.54 -4.09
N VAL A 182 4.01 -0.43 -4.35
CA VAL A 182 4.15 0.12 -5.71
C VAL A 182 5.61 -0.01 -6.15
N ILE A 183 5.87 -1.00 -7.01
CA ILE A 183 7.24 -1.39 -7.39
C ILE A 183 7.39 -1.32 -8.90
N ASN A 184 8.40 -0.58 -9.37
CA ASN A 184 8.66 -0.38 -10.80
C ASN A 184 7.40 0.05 -11.58
N ASN A 185 6.70 1.06 -11.05
CA ASN A 185 5.46 1.61 -11.62
C ASN A 185 4.33 0.59 -11.74
N LYS A 186 4.23 -0.37 -10.81
CA LYS A 186 3.16 -1.36 -10.78
C LYS A 186 2.63 -1.49 -9.38
N LEU A 187 1.31 -1.46 -9.27
CA LEU A 187 0.63 -1.88 -8.05
C LEU A 187 0.76 -3.40 -7.92
N MET A 188 1.26 -3.82 -6.76
CA MET A 188 1.46 -5.22 -6.41
C MET A 188 0.91 -5.47 -5.00
N VAL A 189 0.53 -6.70 -4.73
CA VAL A 189 0.15 -7.15 -3.39
C VAL A 189 0.78 -8.49 -3.10
N ARG A 190 1.27 -8.63 -1.88
CA ARG A 190 1.76 -9.84 -1.27
C ARG A 190 0.70 -10.41 -0.36
N VAL A 191 0.42 -11.70 -0.53
CA VAL A 191 -0.48 -12.46 0.33
C VAL A 191 0.21 -13.73 0.79
N SER A 192 0.43 -13.88 2.10
CA SER A 192 1.18 -15.01 2.65
C SER A 192 0.32 -16.25 2.80
N GLY A 193 0.87 -17.41 2.39
CA GLY A 193 0.26 -18.72 2.60
C GLY A 193 0.53 -19.21 4.02
N GLN A 194 -0.50 -19.32 4.84
CA GLN A 194 -0.41 -19.73 6.23
C GLN A 194 -0.85 -21.18 6.40
N ILE A 195 -0.07 -21.98 7.12
CA ILE A 195 -0.35 -23.42 7.32
C ILE A 195 -0.60 -23.79 8.78
N THR A 196 -0.27 -22.90 9.73
CA THR A 196 -0.62 -23.00 11.15
C THR A 196 -0.86 -21.60 11.72
N PRO A 197 -1.35 -21.43 12.96
CA PRO A 197 -1.52 -20.10 13.56
C PRO A 197 -0.25 -19.24 13.60
N ALA A 198 0.94 -19.85 13.57
CA ALA A 198 2.21 -19.15 13.71
C ALA A 198 3.21 -19.38 12.55
N MET A 199 2.91 -20.28 11.60
CA MET A 199 3.82 -20.62 10.51
C MET A 199 3.20 -20.40 9.14
N PHE A 200 4.04 -19.86 8.28
CA PHE A 200 3.77 -19.55 6.89
C PHE A 200 4.70 -20.39 6.03
N ILE A 201 4.22 -20.71 4.84
CA ILE A 201 5.07 -21.15 3.76
C ILE A 201 5.59 -19.89 3.06
N GLU A 202 5.22 -19.73 1.80
CA GLU A 202 5.70 -18.68 0.92
C GLU A 202 4.55 -17.80 0.44
N ASP A 203 4.89 -16.76 -0.30
CA ASP A 203 3.95 -15.72 -0.70
C ASP A 203 3.35 -15.92 -2.10
N ILE A 204 2.09 -15.50 -2.24
CA ILE A 204 1.49 -15.20 -3.53
C ILE A 204 1.63 -13.70 -3.79
N ILE A 205 2.30 -13.37 -4.89
CA ILE A 205 2.39 -12.01 -5.40
C ILE A 205 1.44 -11.83 -6.58
N ILE A 206 0.54 -10.85 -6.46
CA ILE A 206 -0.33 -10.43 -7.54
C ILE A 206 0.17 -9.08 -8.06
N THR A 207 0.39 -9.00 -9.36
CA THR A 207 0.65 -7.73 -10.05
C THR A 207 -0.60 -7.30 -10.78
N TYR A 208 -1.04 -6.07 -10.55
CA TYR A 208 -2.24 -5.52 -11.19
C TYR A 208 -1.92 -4.86 -12.53
N GLU A 209 -2.93 -4.79 -13.40
CA GLU A 209 -2.97 -3.92 -14.56
C GLU A 209 -4.30 -3.19 -14.64
N TYR A 210 -4.29 -1.99 -15.19
CA TYR A 210 -5.51 -1.26 -15.48
C TYR A 210 -6.18 -1.82 -16.73
N ARG A 211 -7.37 -2.41 -16.58
CA ARG A 211 -8.21 -2.92 -17.67
C ARG A 211 -9.68 -2.76 -17.30
N ASP A 212 -10.52 -2.45 -18.28
CA ASP A 212 -11.98 -2.28 -18.09
C ASP A 212 -12.33 -1.28 -16.97
N LYS A 213 -11.54 -0.21 -16.85
CA LYS A 213 -11.69 0.88 -15.87
C LYS A 213 -11.42 0.50 -14.40
N MET A 214 -10.68 -0.57 -14.16
CA MET A 214 -10.28 -1.01 -12.83
C MET A 214 -8.92 -1.71 -12.86
N TYR A 215 -8.29 -1.88 -11.70
CA TYR A 215 -7.06 -2.65 -11.55
C TYR A 215 -7.40 -4.12 -11.32
N GLN A 216 -7.06 -4.96 -12.29
CA GLN A 216 -7.30 -6.40 -12.27
C GLN A 216 -5.98 -7.17 -12.22
N ALA A 217 -6.00 -8.42 -11.76
CA ALA A 217 -4.82 -9.27 -11.78
C ALA A 217 -4.30 -9.47 -13.22
N LYS A 218 -3.03 -9.11 -13.44
CA LYS A 218 -2.28 -9.42 -14.67
C LYS A 218 -1.45 -10.67 -14.53
N VAL A 219 -0.77 -10.79 -13.39
CA VAL A 219 0.19 -11.87 -13.09
C VAL A 219 -0.03 -12.30 -11.66
N ILE A 220 -0.10 -13.61 -11.45
CA ILE A 220 -0.13 -14.25 -10.13
C ILE A 220 1.07 -15.19 -10.06
N LYS A 221 1.89 -15.07 -9.03
CA LYS A 221 3.11 -15.87 -8.84
C LYS A 221 3.19 -16.37 -7.42
N PHE A 222 3.61 -17.62 -7.26
CA PHE A 222 4.08 -18.15 -5.98
C PHE A 222 5.61 -17.99 -5.92
N ILE A 223 6.11 -17.41 -4.83
CA ILE A 223 7.52 -17.03 -4.71
C ILE A 223 8.17 -17.79 -3.57
N LYS A 224 9.08 -18.71 -3.87
CA LYS A 224 9.81 -19.51 -2.88
C LYS A 224 11.06 -18.84 -2.28
N ASP A 225 11.35 -17.61 -2.70
CA ASP A 225 12.59 -16.91 -2.36
C ASP A 225 12.36 -15.40 -2.50
N ILE A 226 12.07 -14.75 -1.37
CA ILE A 226 11.77 -13.32 -1.33
C ILE A 226 13.00 -12.46 -1.68
N ASP A 227 14.23 -12.95 -1.50
CA ASP A 227 15.44 -12.21 -1.84
C ASP A 227 15.61 -12.02 -3.36
N LYS A 228 14.98 -12.88 -4.16
CA LYS A 228 14.97 -12.78 -5.63
C LYS A 228 13.85 -11.92 -6.19
N THR A 229 12.92 -11.47 -5.36
CA THR A 229 11.85 -10.57 -5.77
C THR A 229 11.74 -9.43 -4.79
N PRO A 230 12.12 -8.20 -5.19
CA PRO A 230 12.04 -7.06 -4.29
C PRO A 230 10.56 -6.77 -4.05
N PHE A 231 9.98 -7.41 -3.04
CA PHE A 231 8.78 -7.01 -2.36
C PHE A 231 9.29 -6.50 -1.02
N TYR A 232 9.67 -5.22 -1.00
CA TYR A 232 10.09 -4.58 0.23
C TYR A 232 8.84 -4.36 1.06
N GLY A 233 8.44 -5.35 1.88
CA GLY A 233 7.52 -5.06 2.99
C GLY A 233 8.20 -4.09 3.97
N PRO A 234 7.55 -3.69 5.07
CA PRO A 234 8.17 -2.85 6.09
C PRO A 234 9.26 -3.63 6.85
N ILE A 235 10.39 -3.91 6.21
CA ILE A 235 11.65 -4.28 6.85
C ILE A 235 12.41 -2.97 7.01
N LYS A 236 12.14 -2.27 8.11
CA LYS A 236 13.15 -1.38 8.69
C LYS A 236 13.81 -2.14 9.82
N HIS A 237 15.08 -2.46 9.60
CA HIS A 237 16.01 -2.95 10.63
C HIS A 237 15.92 -2.14 11.92
#